data_AF-A0AAV2BMP3-F1
#
_entry.id   AF-A0AAV2BMP3-F1
#
_cell.length_a   1.000
_cell.length_b   1.000
_cell.length_c   1.000
_cell.angle_alpha   90.00
_cell.angle_beta   90.00
_cell.angle_gamma   90.00
#
_symmetry.space_group_name_H-M   'P 1'
#
loop_
_entity.id
_entity.type
_entity.pdbx_description
1 polymer ?
#
loop_
_entity_poly.entity_id
_entity_poly.type
_entity_poly.pdbx_seq_one_letter_code
_entity_poly.pdbx_strand_id
1 'polypeptide(L)'
;MWIILVLPLLAFAKEYVGEVDCNKRFFDQCDSPKLFDEIPREMDVFMASCPGLLSYIECERDHDIKCLNEDERRFKQLEKYENLYSLFDEVCKEGTALNEVVKTQLRCFNDTFSNTNCEKERKDFLKPYETEIPLDEFTTTHVIPERVHCLSEMLQAKCIVDDITRNCGLRARYLISEFFRRTEFVDRSCPTHYREGLIEDIDEYNLTEDQKTFAIYELERMKAVDEAKLILI
;
A
#
# COMPACT_ATOMS: atom_id res chain seq x y z
N MET A 1 13.25 3.83 2.99
CA MET A 1 11.98 4.01 3.72
C MET A 1 10.94 3.10 3.05
N TRP A 2 11.17 1.78 3.13
CA TRP A 2 10.28 0.71 2.64
C TRP A 2 8.93 0.63 3.38
N ILE A 3 8.83 1.49 4.39
CA ILE A 3 7.96 1.33 5.52
C ILE A 3 6.54 1.72 5.15
N ILE A 4 6.29 2.66 4.23
CA ILE A 4 4.93 3.18 3.97
C ILE A 4 4.00 2.20 3.22
N LEU A 5 4.54 1.26 2.45
CA LEU A 5 3.74 0.49 1.48
C LEU A 5 3.43 -0.94 1.93
N VAL A 6 4.22 -1.48 2.88
CA VAL A 6 3.99 -2.77 3.55
C VAL A 6 3.54 -2.57 5.01
N LEU A 7 3.56 -1.32 5.52
CA LEU A 7 3.21 -0.96 6.89
C LEU A 7 1.89 -1.52 7.42
N PRO A 8 0.80 -1.61 6.62
CA PRO A 8 -0.41 -2.16 7.17
C PRO A 8 -0.22 -3.61 7.64
N LEU A 9 0.77 -4.36 7.14
CA LEU A 9 1.06 -5.74 7.58
C LEU A 9 1.81 -5.85 8.91
N LEU A 10 2.47 -4.80 9.41
CA LEU A 10 3.51 -4.93 10.43
C LEU A 10 3.44 -3.86 11.51
N ALA A 11 2.21 -3.48 11.79
CA ALA A 11 1.92 -2.31 12.55
C ALA A 11 1.31 -2.68 13.93
N PHE A 12 2.00 -2.45 15.07
CA PHE A 12 1.40 -2.61 16.43
C PHE A 12 0.89 -1.31 17.06
N ALA A 13 -0.40 -1.02 17.11
CA ALA A 13 -0.86 -0.09 18.14
C ALA A 13 -0.77 -0.75 19.52
N LYS A 14 -0.60 0.05 20.59
CA LYS A 14 -1.11 -0.38 21.89
C LYS A 14 -2.63 -0.41 21.78
N GLU A 15 -3.24 -1.39 22.44
CA GLU A 15 -4.68 -1.57 22.48
C GLU A 15 -5.37 -0.23 22.79
N TYR A 16 -6.16 0.25 21.82
CA TYR A 16 -6.94 1.46 22.01
C TYR A 16 -8.22 1.07 22.76
N VAL A 17 -8.32 1.51 24.01
CA VAL A 17 -9.50 1.29 24.86
C VAL A 17 -10.09 2.66 25.19
N GLY A 18 -10.90 3.24 24.28
CA GLY A 18 -11.51 4.55 24.51
C GLY A 18 -12.48 5.03 23.42
N GLU A 19 -13.18 6.14 23.66
CA GLU A 19 -13.94 6.88 22.64
C GLU A 19 -13.06 7.91 21.94
N VAL A 20 -13.18 8.02 20.61
CA VAL A 20 -12.38 8.95 19.81
C VAL A 20 -12.69 10.40 20.20
N ASP A 21 -11.63 11.18 20.48
CA ASP A 21 -11.67 12.60 20.84
C ASP A 21 -11.15 13.47 19.69
N CYS A 22 -12.04 14.12 18.94
CA CYS A 22 -11.68 14.91 17.76
C CYS A 22 -10.81 16.16 18.04
N ASN A 23 -10.55 16.49 19.32
CA ASN A 23 -9.66 17.59 19.69
C ASN A 23 -8.18 17.17 19.79
N LYS A 24 -7.89 15.87 19.78
CA LYS A 24 -6.50 15.36 19.77
C LYS A 24 -6.05 15.03 18.36
N ARG A 25 -4.75 15.11 18.10
CA ARG A 25 -4.21 14.69 16.80
C ARG A 25 -4.41 13.19 16.62
N PHE A 26 -4.59 12.76 15.38
CA PHE A 26 -4.79 11.36 15.03
C PHE A 26 -3.75 10.43 15.67
N PHE A 27 -2.46 10.75 15.49
CA PHE A 27 -1.35 9.94 16.00
C PHE A 27 -1.19 9.98 17.53
N ASP A 28 -1.88 10.88 18.23
CA ASP A 28 -1.91 10.93 19.70
C ASP A 28 -3.02 10.03 20.28
N GLN A 29 -3.94 9.55 19.45
CA GLN A 29 -5.08 8.73 19.84
C GLN A 29 -4.97 7.31 19.30
N CYS A 30 -4.74 7.21 18.00
CA CYS A 30 -4.47 5.96 17.33
C CYS A 30 -2.96 5.77 17.36
N ASP A 31 -2.50 5.22 18.49
CA ASP A 31 -1.08 4.98 18.77
C ASP A 31 -0.45 4.37 17.52
N SER A 32 0.45 5.13 16.89
CA SER A 32 1.04 4.71 15.64
C SER A 32 1.69 3.37 15.88
N PRO A 33 1.46 2.43 14.96
CA PRO A 33 1.92 1.13 15.21
C PRO A 33 3.45 1.07 15.31
N LYS A 34 4.02 0.23 16.19
CA LYS A 34 5.48 0.04 16.24
C LYS A 34 5.97 -0.41 14.86
N LEU A 35 6.72 0.46 14.21
CA LEU A 35 7.39 0.17 12.95
C LEU A 35 8.51 -0.80 13.25
N PHE A 36 8.47 -1.98 12.65
CA PHE A 36 9.69 -2.77 12.59
C PHE A 36 10.59 -2.23 11.50
N ASP A 37 11.89 -2.19 11.80
CA ASP A 37 12.91 -1.99 10.77
C ASP A 37 12.94 -3.18 9.79
N GLU A 38 12.51 -4.37 10.24
CA GLU A 38 12.41 -5.59 9.43
C GLU A 38 11.22 -6.49 9.85
N ILE A 39 10.66 -7.23 8.91
CA ILE A 39 9.57 -8.20 9.18
C ILE A 39 10.02 -9.21 10.26
N PRO A 40 9.26 -9.49 11.32
CA PRO A 40 9.63 -10.51 12.30
C PRO A 40 9.96 -11.83 11.63
N ARG A 41 11.04 -12.49 12.05
CA ARG A 41 11.41 -13.82 11.53
C ARG A 41 10.71 -14.95 12.26
N GLU A 42 10.17 -14.67 13.45
CA GLU A 42 9.50 -15.64 14.32
C GLU A 42 8.00 -15.39 14.35
N MET A 43 7.24 -16.48 14.25
CA MET A 43 5.78 -16.41 14.08
C MET A 43 5.07 -15.93 15.34
N ASP A 44 5.58 -16.27 16.52
CA ASP A 44 5.07 -15.78 17.80
C ASP A 44 5.24 -14.26 17.94
N VAL A 45 6.38 -13.72 17.52
CA VAL A 45 6.63 -12.26 17.47
C VAL A 45 5.69 -11.58 16.47
N PHE A 46 5.48 -12.19 15.30
CA PHE A 46 4.52 -11.70 14.31
C PHE A 46 3.09 -11.73 14.87
N MET A 47 2.65 -12.83 15.45
CA MET A 47 1.28 -13.00 15.97
C MET A 47 0.99 -12.12 17.18
N ALA A 48 2.01 -11.82 18.01
CA ALA A 48 1.89 -10.84 19.08
C ALA A 48 1.56 -9.42 18.56
N SER A 49 1.73 -9.17 17.26
CA SER A 49 1.39 -7.89 16.61
C SER A 49 -0.07 -7.71 16.24
N CYS A 50 -0.74 -8.83 16.03
CA CYS A 50 -2.08 -8.85 15.45
C CYS A 50 -3.13 -8.05 16.22
N PRO A 51 -3.22 -8.13 17.57
CA PRO A 51 -4.20 -7.33 18.30
C PRO A 51 -3.99 -5.83 18.09
N GLY A 52 -2.73 -5.37 18.15
CA GLY A 52 -2.39 -3.97 17.95
C GLY A 52 -2.69 -3.48 16.54
N LEU A 53 -2.49 -4.32 15.54
CA LEU A 53 -2.80 -3.97 14.15
C LEU A 53 -4.29 -3.78 13.91
N LEU A 54 -5.10 -4.73 14.37
CA LEU A 54 -6.55 -4.67 14.21
C LEU A 54 -7.13 -3.47 14.96
N SER A 55 -6.69 -3.22 16.19
CA SER A 55 -7.09 -2.02 16.95
C SER A 55 -6.70 -0.72 16.27
N TYR A 56 -5.53 -0.66 15.60
CA TYR A 56 -5.12 0.53 14.85
C TYR A 56 -6.10 0.84 13.70
N ILE A 57 -6.47 -0.18 12.92
CA ILE A 57 -7.38 -0.03 11.78
C ILE A 57 -8.77 0.41 12.24
N GLU A 58 -9.24 -0.15 13.35
CA GLU A 58 -10.51 0.27 13.97
C GLU A 58 -10.47 1.71 14.45
N CYS A 59 -9.38 2.11 15.12
CA CYS A 59 -9.18 3.50 15.56
C CYS A 59 -9.11 4.46 14.36
N GLU A 60 -8.42 4.05 13.29
CA GLU A 60 -8.34 4.80 12.04
C GLU A 60 -9.72 5.07 11.43
N ARG A 61 -10.52 4.01 11.30
CA ARG A 61 -11.90 4.08 10.83
C ARG A 61 -12.75 4.99 11.71
N ASP A 62 -12.71 4.77 13.02
CA ASP A 62 -13.54 5.50 13.96
C ASP A 62 -13.18 6.99 13.98
N HIS A 63 -11.88 7.33 13.88
CA HIS A 63 -11.43 8.70 13.75
C HIS A 63 -11.94 9.36 12.47
N ASP A 64 -11.85 8.67 11.32
CA ASP A 64 -12.33 9.20 10.04
C ASP A 64 -13.85 9.42 10.01
N ILE A 65 -14.61 8.52 10.62
CA ILE A 65 -16.06 8.64 10.69
C ILE A 65 -16.49 9.76 11.63
N LYS A 66 -15.85 9.87 12.80
CA LYS A 66 -16.30 10.75 13.90
C LYS A 66 -15.74 12.16 13.79
N CYS A 67 -14.53 12.33 13.25
CA CYS A 67 -13.80 13.59 13.35
C CYS A 67 -13.55 14.30 12.02
N LEU A 68 -13.69 13.60 10.90
CA LEU A 68 -13.41 14.15 9.57
C LEU A 68 -14.69 14.26 8.75
N ASN A 69 -14.76 15.32 7.94
CA ASN A 69 -15.76 15.37 6.88
C ASN A 69 -15.45 14.29 5.85
N GLU A 70 -16.46 13.85 5.10
CA GLU A 70 -16.31 12.76 4.12
C GLU A 70 -15.16 12.98 3.13
N ASP A 71 -14.96 14.23 2.68
CA ASP A 71 -13.89 14.60 1.76
C ASP A 71 -12.49 14.64 2.39
N GLU A 72 -12.41 14.71 3.71
CA GLU A 72 -11.15 14.77 4.47
C GLU A 72 -10.72 13.38 4.98
N ARG A 73 -11.58 12.37 4.83
CA ARG A 73 -11.27 10.99 5.22
C ARG A 73 -10.13 10.43 4.37
N ARG A 74 -9.29 9.61 5.00
CA ARG A 74 -8.24 8.81 4.35
C ARG A 74 -8.81 7.79 3.38
N PHE A 75 -9.95 7.22 3.74
CA PHE A 75 -10.78 6.43 2.84
C PHE A 75 -12.18 7.04 2.77
N LYS A 76 -12.53 7.59 1.60
CA LYS A 76 -13.89 8.08 1.35
C LYS A 76 -14.93 6.96 1.49
N GLN A 77 -14.58 5.75 1.02
CA GLN A 77 -15.42 4.55 1.08
C GLN A 77 -15.11 3.73 2.33
N LEU A 78 -16.12 3.46 3.14
CA LEU A 78 -15.98 2.73 4.39
C LEU A 78 -15.65 1.25 4.18
N GLU A 79 -16.06 0.65 3.06
CA GLU A 79 -15.74 -0.73 2.71
C GLU A 79 -14.22 -0.97 2.63
N LYS A 80 -13.42 0.09 2.41
CA LYS A 80 -11.96 -0.01 2.40
C LYS A 80 -11.38 -0.33 3.77
N TYR A 81 -11.97 0.22 4.85
CA TYR A 81 -11.59 -0.16 6.21
C TYR A 81 -11.94 -1.62 6.51
N GLU A 82 -13.11 -2.09 6.04
CA GLU A 82 -13.52 -3.48 6.20
C GLU A 82 -12.63 -4.45 5.42
N ASN A 83 -12.25 -4.11 4.19
CA ASN A 83 -11.33 -4.89 3.38
C ASN A 83 -9.95 -4.98 4.04
N LEU A 84 -9.45 -3.87 4.58
CA LEU A 84 -8.18 -3.82 5.30
C LEU A 84 -8.24 -4.67 6.57
N TYR A 85 -9.27 -4.48 7.39
CA TYR A 85 -9.49 -5.25 8.61
C TYR A 85 -9.60 -6.74 8.31
N SER A 86 -10.42 -7.14 7.33
CA SER A 86 -10.61 -8.54 6.93
C SER A 86 -9.32 -9.18 6.43
N LEU A 87 -8.51 -8.47 5.65
CA LEU A 87 -7.20 -8.96 5.22
C LEU A 87 -6.30 -9.28 6.43
N PHE A 88 -6.26 -8.37 7.41
CA PHE A 88 -5.42 -8.58 8.60
C PHE A 88 -5.98 -9.59 9.57
N ASP A 89 -7.30 -9.66 9.75
CA ASP A 89 -7.94 -10.71 10.52
C ASP A 89 -7.60 -12.08 9.94
N GLU A 90 -7.67 -12.23 8.60
CA GLU A 90 -7.24 -13.46 7.95
C GLU A 90 -5.76 -13.77 8.21
N VAL A 91 -4.85 -12.81 8.00
CA VAL A 91 -3.41 -13.00 8.27
C VAL A 91 -3.13 -13.37 9.73
N CYS A 92 -3.91 -12.82 10.66
CA CYS A 92 -3.72 -12.94 12.10
C CYS A 92 -4.46 -14.10 12.76
N LYS A 93 -5.38 -14.75 12.05
CA LYS A 93 -6.15 -15.85 12.58
C LYS A 93 -5.53 -17.18 12.18
N GLU A 94 -5.14 -17.98 13.17
CA GLU A 94 -4.53 -19.27 12.92
C GLU A 94 -5.44 -20.20 12.09
N GLY A 95 -4.86 -20.86 11.09
CA GLY A 95 -5.56 -21.82 10.23
C GLY A 95 -6.29 -21.23 9.03
N THR A 96 -6.25 -19.90 8.80
CA THR A 96 -6.71 -19.32 7.54
C THR A 96 -5.71 -19.56 6.41
N ALA A 97 -6.15 -19.41 5.17
CA ALA A 97 -5.27 -19.56 4.01
C ALA A 97 -4.10 -18.55 4.02
N LEU A 98 -4.36 -17.29 4.39
CA LEU A 98 -3.32 -16.26 4.44
C LEU A 98 -2.36 -16.47 5.61
N ASN A 99 -2.87 -16.85 6.79
CA ASN A 99 -2.02 -17.15 7.93
C ASN A 99 -1.06 -18.32 7.66
N GLU A 100 -1.52 -19.38 6.99
CA GLU A 100 -0.67 -20.52 6.62
C GLU A 100 0.43 -20.13 5.62
N VAL A 101 0.15 -19.18 4.72
CA VAL A 101 1.20 -18.60 3.86
C VAL A 101 2.20 -17.82 4.71
N VAL A 102 1.75 -16.92 5.60
CA VAL A 102 2.68 -16.17 6.47
C VAL A 102 3.52 -17.12 7.30
N LYS A 103 2.91 -18.07 8.00
CA LYS A 103 3.59 -19.05 8.85
C LYS A 103 4.73 -19.77 8.14
N THR A 104 4.57 -20.08 6.86
CA THR A 104 5.57 -20.79 6.06
C THR A 104 6.55 -19.87 5.33
N GLN A 105 6.18 -18.62 5.07
CA GLN A 105 6.96 -17.68 4.24
C GLN A 105 7.57 -16.52 5.02
N LEU A 106 7.28 -16.37 6.31
CA LEU A 106 7.66 -15.20 7.11
C LEU A 106 9.16 -14.86 7.02
N ARG A 107 10.03 -15.87 7.12
CA ARG A 107 11.48 -15.69 6.95
C ARG A 107 11.85 -15.24 5.54
N CYS A 108 11.22 -15.83 4.52
CA CYS A 108 11.46 -15.45 3.14
C CYS A 108 10.97 -14.02 2.84
N PHE A 109 9.84 -13.62 3.44
CA PHE A 109 9.38 -12.24 3.38
C PHE A 109 10.41 -11.29 3.99
N ASN A 110 10.87 -11.55 5.22
CA ASN A 110 11.94 -10.75 5.83
C ASN A 110 13.15 -10.65 4.89
N ASP A 111 13.72 -11.78 4.47
CA ASP A 111 14.93 -11.78 3.66
C ASP A 111 14.71 -11.09 2.30
N THR A 112 13.53 -11.23 1.69
CA THR A 112 13.21 -10.56 0.43
C THR A 112 13.08 -9.05 0.63
N PHE A 113 12.27 -8.60 1.59
CA PHE A 113 12.02 -7.18 1.84
C PHE A 113 13.26 -6.43 2.34
N SER A 114 14.17 -7.12 3.04
CA SER A 114 15.44 -6.54 3.48
C SER A 114 16.47 -6.38 2.35
N ASN A 115 16.34 -7.12 1.24
CA ASN A 115 17.35 -7.16 0.17
C ASN A 115 16.84 -6.70 -1.21
N THR A 116 15.54 -6.47 -1.35
CA THR A 116 14.95 -6.01 -2.61
C THR A 116 15.43 -4.62 -3.01
N ASN A 117 15.48 -4.36 -4.32
CA ASN A 117 15.83 -3.06 -4.89
C ASN A 117 14.62 -2.25 -5.36
N CYS A 118 13.39 -2.72 -5.21
CA CYS A 118 12.20 -2.06 -5.77
C CYS A 118 12.06 -0.57 -5.40
N GLU A 119 12.36 -0.17 -4.15
CA GLU A 119 12.32 1.25 -3.78
C GLU A 119 13.42 2.07 -4.48
N LYS A 120 14.59 1.46 -4.68
CA LYS A 120 15.67 2.09 -5.43
C LYS A 120 15.30 2.21 -6.91
N GLU A 121 14.77 1.14 -7.51
CA GLU A 121 14.32 1.14 -8.90
C GLU A 121 13.20 2.15 -9.14
N ARG A 122 12.25 2.28 -8.19
CA ARG A 122 11.22 3.31 -8.22
C ARG A 122 11.82 4.71 -8.20
N LYS A 123 12.77 4.98 -7.29
CA LYS A 123 13.45 6.29 -7.23
C LYS A 123 14.25 6.58 -8.49
N ASP A 124 14.94 5.58 -9.03
CA ASP A 124 15.71 5.72 -10.27
C ASP A 124 14.78 6.00 -11.47
N PHE A 125 13.56 5.43 -11.47
CA PHE A 125 12.51 5.75 -12.45
C PHE A 125 11.96 7.16 -12.29
N LEU A 126 11.74 7.63 -11.06
CA LEU A 126 11.17 8.96 -10.78
C LEU A 126 12.13 10.11 -11.09
N LYS A 127 13.43 9.89 -10.84
CA LYS A 127 14.49 10.91 -10.90
C LYS A 127 14.50 11.76 -12.18
N PRO A 128 14.32 11.22 -13.40
CA PRO A 128 14.29 12.04 -14.63
C PRO A 128 13.09 12.99 -14.72
N TYR A 129 12.04 12.75 -13.93
CA TYR A 129 10.77 13.50 -13.95
C TYR A 129 10.63 14.44 -12.74
N GLU A 130 11.53 14.36 -11.76
CA GLU A 130 11.54 15.25 -10.61
C GLU A 130 11.91 16.67 -11.03
N THR A 131 10.99 17.61 -10.83
CA THR A 131 11.23 19.04 -11.07
C THR A 131 11.38 19.74 -9.73
N GLU A 132 12.51 20.43 -9.55
CA GLU A 132 12.72 21.29 -8.39
C GLU A 132 11.93 22.59 -8.54
N ILE A 133 11.09 22.91 -7.57
CA ILE A 133 10.30 24.14 -7.50
C ILE A 133 10.60 24.87 -6.18
N PRO A 134 10.63 26.21 -6.17
CA PRO A 134 10.75 26.98 -4.94
C PRO A 134 9.48 26.81 -4.10
N LEU A 135 9.66 26.41 -2.83
CA LEU A 135 8.60 26.34 -1.83
C LEU A 135 8.46 27.70 -1.12
N ASP A 136 9.60 28.37 -0.88
CA ASP A 136 9.70 29.76 -0.44
C ASP A 136 11.04 30.39 -0.94
N GLU A 137 11.41 31.56 -0.40
CA GLU A 137 12.64 32.29 -0.78
C GLU A 137 13.94 31.53 -0.42
N PHE A 138 13.87 30.54 0.47
CA PHE A 138 15.03 29.84 1.03
C PHE A 138 14.99 28.31 0.83
N THR A 139 13.84 27.75 0.45
CA THR A 139 13.63 26.31 0.32
C THR A 139 13.01 25.92 -1.01
N THR A 140 13.44 24.77 -1.52
CA THR A 140 12.90 24.14 -2.72
C THR A 140 12.29 22.79 -2.35
N THR A 141 11.31 22.34 -3.14
CA THR A 141 10.77 20.98 -3.10
C THR A 141 10.86 20.35 -4.47
N HIS A 142 10.74 19.03 -4.53
CA HIS A 142 10.60 18.31 -5.79
C HIS A 142 9.12 17.99 -6.03
N VAL A 143 8.67 18.20 -7.26
CA VAL A 143 7.35 17.79 -7.73
C VAL A 143 7.52 16.76 -8.82
N ILE A 144 6.70 15.71 -8.73
CA ILE A 144 6.62 14.63 -9.71
C ILE A 144 5.25 14.75 -10.39
N PRO A 145 5.18 14.69 -11.72
CA PRO A 145 3.90 14.66 -12.43
C PRO A 145 3.03 13.51 -11.94
N GLU A 146 1.74 13.76 -11.74
CA GLU A 146 0.78 12.80 -11.18
C GLU A 146 0.73 11.47 -11.97
N ARG A 147 0.79 11.55 -13.30
CA ARG A 147 0.89 10.40 -14.21
C ARG A 147 2.15 9.57 -13.97
N VAL A 148 3.28 10.23 -13.76
CA VAL A 148 4.57 9.57 -13.44
C VAL A 148 4.50 8.92 -12.06
N HIS A 149 3.87 9.59 -11.09
CA HIS A 149 3.65 9.01 -9.77
C HIS A 149 2.81 7.73 -9.85
N CYS A 150 1.69 7.75 -10.57
CA CYS A 150 0.87 6.57 -10.85
C CYS A 150 1.71 5.41 -11.42
N LEU A 151 2.47 5.67 -12.49
CA LEU A 151 3.33 4.66 -13.10
C LEU A 151 4.36 4.13 -12.10
N SER A 152 4.98 4.99 -11.31
CA SER A 152 6.00 4.57 -10.32
C SER A 152 5.46 3.57 -9.28
N GLU A 153 4.21 3.73 -8.88
CA GLU A 153 3.56 2.88 -7.88
C GLU A 153 3.11 1.54 -8.51
N MET A 154 2.68 1.55 -9.77
CA MET A 154 2.48 0.32 -10.57
C MET A 154 3.77 -0.49 -10.69
N LEU A 155 4.87 0.16 -11.06
CA LEU A 155 6.17 -0.48 -11.22
C LEU A 155 6.71 -1.03 -9.90
N GLN A 156 6.48 -0.32 -8.80
CA GLN A 156 6.82 -0.80 -7.48
C GLN A 156 6.03 -2.05 -7.09
N ALA A 157 4.72 -2.06 -7.32
CA ALA A 157 3.89 -3.23 -7.06
C ALA A 157 4.36 -4.43 -7.89
N LYS A 158 4.65 -4.24 -9.19
CA LYS A 158 5.23 -5.27 -10.05
C LYS A 158 6.54 -5.81 -9.49
N CYS A 159 7.49 -4.92 -9.19
CA CYS A 159 8.79 -5.34 -8.69
C CYS A 159 8.67 -6.16 -7.41
N ILE A 160 7.81 -5.74 -6.46
CA ILE A 160 7.58 -6.49 -5.22
C ILE A 160 6.97 -7.87 -5.51
N VAL A 161 5.96 -7.94 -6.40
CA VAL A 161 5.36 -9.22 -6.81
C VAL A 161 6.41 -10.14 -7.44
N ASP A 162 7.27 -9.62 -8.31
CA ASP A 162 8.29 -10.39 -9.02
C ASP A 162 9.38 -10.89 -8.06
N ASP A 163 9.87 -10.04 -7.16
CA ASP A 163 10.85 -10.42 -6.14
C ASP A 163 10.32 -11.50 -5.20
N ILE A 164 9.08 -11.34 -4.74
CA ILE A 164 8.42 -12.32 -3.87
C ILE A 164 8.18 -13.63 -4.62
N THR A 165 7.74 -13.57 -5.88
CA THR A 165 7.50 -14.76 -6.69
C THR A 165 8.81 -15.53 -6.90
N ARG A 166 9.89 -14.80 -7.20
CA ARG A 166 11.22 -15.37 -7.45
C ARG A 166 11.83 -15.98 -6.20
N ASN A 167 11.71 -15.32 -5.05
CA ASN A 167 12.40 -15.74 -3.82
C ASN A 167 11.56 -16.70 -2.96
N CYS A 168 10.25 -16.48 -2.88
CA CYS A 168 9.34 -17.15 -1.95
C CYS A 168 8.28 -18.03 -2.65
N GLY A 169 8.20 -17.97 -3.98
CA GLY A 169 7.33 -18.82 -4.80
C GLY A 169 5.87 -18.36 -4.87
N LEU A 170 5.05 -19.16 -5.57
CA LEU A 170 3.69 -18.79 -5.95
C LEU A 170 2.71 -18.61 -4.78
N ARG A 171 2.93 -19.30 -3.66
CA ARG A 171 2.09 -19.11 -2.46
C ARG A 171 2.29 -17.74 -1.84
N ALA A 172 3.54 -17.28 -1.76
CA ALA A 172 3.87 -15.95 -1.28
C ALA A 172 3.33 -14.87 -2.23
N ARG A 173 3.44 -15.11 -3.54
CA ARG A 173 2.82 -14.25 -4.57
C ARG A 173 1.32 -14.03 -4.30
N TYR A 174 0.57 -15.11 -4.02
CA TYR A 174 -0.87 -15.01 -3.74
C TYR A 174 -1.17 -14.04 -2.61
N LEU A 175 -0.46 -14.14 -1.48
CA LEU A 175 -0.66 -13.25 -0.34
C LEU A 175 -0.37 -11.79 -0.70
N ILE A 176 0.74 -11.52 -1.38
CA ILE A 176 1.12 -10.16 -1.78
C ILE A 176 0.16 -9.58 -2.81
N SER A 177 -0.33 -10.38 -3.75
CA SER A 177 -1.38 -9.96 -4.69
C SER A 177 -2.70 -9.68 -3.99
N GLU A 178 -3.11 -10.50 -3.01
CA GLU A 178 -4.30 -10.23 -2.20
C GLU A 178 -4.13 -8.96 -1.35
N PHE A 179 -2.94 -8.71 -0.82
CA PHE A 179 -2.62 -7.46 -0.14
C PHE A 179 -2.81 -6.27 -1.09
N PHE A 180 -2.15 -6.24 -2.25
CA PHE A 180 -2.28 -5.12 -3.19
C PHE A 180 -3.72 -4.92 -3.67
N ARG A 181 -4.46 -6.01 -3.92
CA ARG A 181 -5.85 -5.97 -4.37
C ARG A 181 -6.78 -5.42 -3.29
N ARG A 182 -6.72 -5.95 -2.06
CA ARG A 182 -7.66 -5.56 -0.97
C ARG A 182 -7.34 -4.20 -0.36
N THR A 183 -6.08 -3.79 -0.41
CA THR A 183 -5.67 -2.43 -0.01
C THR A 183 -5.90 -1.39 -1.09
N GLU A 184 -6.29 -1.82 -2.30
CA GLU A 184 -6.40 -0.99 -3.50
C GLU A 184 -5.11 -0.19 -3.73
N PHE A 185 -3.97 -0.79 -3.44
CA PHE A 185 -2.68 -0.11 -3.35
C PHE A 185 -2.40 0.78 -4.56
N VAL A 186 -2.50 0.20 -5.76
CA VAL A 186 -2.25 0.91 -7.00
C VAL A 186 -3.39 1.86 -7.33
N ASP A 187 -4.66 1.45 -7.11
CA ASP A 187 -5.83 2.28 -7.43
C ASP A 187 -5.86 3.57 -6.57
N ARG A 188 -5.33 3.53 -5.33
CA ARG A 188 -5.20 4.70 -4.45
C ARG A 188 -4.16 5.69 -4.94
N SER A 189 -3.00 5.19 -5.37
CA SER A 189 -1.91 6.04 -5.86
C SER A 189 -2.10 6.43 -7.34
N CYS A 190 -3.04 5.81 -8.04
CA CYS A 190 -3.37 6.06 -9.43
C CYS A 190 -4.89 6.25 -9.64
N PRO A 191 -5.47 7.35 -9.12
CA PRO A 191 -6.87 7.69 -9.38
C PRO A 191 -7.11 7.97 -10.88
N THR A 192 -8.37 7.93 -11.32
CA THR A 192 -8.76 8.05 -12.74
C THR A 192 -8.08 9.23 -13.48
N HIS A 193 -8.09 10.43 -12.89
CA HIS A 193 -7.45 11.60 -13.49
C HIS A 193 -5.92 11.49 -13.63
N TYR A 194 -5.25 10.66 -12.82
CA TYR A 194 -3.81 10.40 -12.94
C TYR A 194 -3.48 9.44 -14.09
N ARG A 195 -4.48 8.73 -14.62
CA ARG A 195 -4.32 7.71 -15.67
C ARG A 195 -5.01 8.03 -16.98
N GLU A 196 -5.77 9.11 -17.03
CA GLU A 196 -6.25 9.67 -18.29
C GLU A 196 -5.07 9.97 -19.21
N GLY A 197 -5.06 9.39 -20.42
CA GLY A 197 -3.98 9.56 -21.40
C GLY A 197 -2.74 8.69 -21.15
N LEU A 198 -2.61 8.00 -20.01
CA LEU A 198 -1.40 7.22 -19.69
C LEU A 198 -1.15 6.08 -20.66
N ILE A 199 -2.21 5.43 -21.17
CA ILE A 199 -2.08 4.33 -22.14
C ILE A 199 -1.59 4.88 -23.48
N GLU A 200 -2.14 6.02 -23.92
CA GLU A 200 -1.80 6.67 -25.17
C GLU A 200 -0.35 7.23 -25.15
N ASP A 201 0.06 7.77 -24.01
CA ASP A 201 1.37 8.41 -23.82
C ASP A 201 2.43 7.43 -23.26
N ILE A 202 2.12 6.13 -23.15
CA ILE A 202 2.97 5.16 -22.43
C ILE A 202 4.40 5.07 -23.01
N ASP A 203 4.54 5.34 -24.30
CA ASP A 203 5.80 5.33 -25.05
C ASP A 203 6.70 6.54 -24.75
N GLU A 204 6.18 7.58 -24.10
CA GLU A 204 6.96 8.74 -23.67
C GLU A 204 7.77 8.47 -22.39
N TYR A 205 7.47 7.37 -21.69
CA TYR A 205 8.12 7.01 -20.43
C TYR A 205 9.26 6.03 -20.65
N ASN A 206 10.34 6.18 -19.87
CA ASN A 206 11.51 5.31 -19.96
C ASN A 206 11.26 3.95 -19.28
N LEU A 207 10.38 3.15 -19.87
CA LEU A 207 9.98 1.82 -19.41
C LEU A 207 10.69 0.74 -20.23
N THR A 208 11.04 -0.37 -19.59
CA THR A 208 11.38 -1.60 -20.33
C THR A 208 10.12 -2.20 -20.96
N GLU A 209 10.27 -3.06 -21.98
CA GLU A 209 9.12 -3.73 -22.62
C GLU A 209 8.26 -4.52 -21.63
N ASP A 210 8.88 -5.17 -20.63
CA ASP A 210 8.17 -5.90 -19.58
C ASP A 210 7.39 -4.96 -18.65
N GLN A 211 7.99 -3.84 -18.26
CA GLN A 211 7.33 -2.81 -17.47
C GLN A 211 6.16 -2.15 -18.23
N LYS A 212 6.36 -1.85 -19.52
CA LYS A 212 5.35 -1.29 -20.41
C LYS A 212 4.17 -2.24 -20.56
N THR A 213 4.44 -3.52 -20.84
CA THR A 213 3.40 -4.55 -20.98
C THR A 213 2.56 -4.66 -19.71
N PHE A 214 3.22 -4.68 -18.55
CA PHE A 214 2.53 -4.72 -17.26
C PHE A 214 1.70 -3.46 -17.00
N ALA A 215 2.28 -2.27 -17.23
CA ALA A 215 1.59 -1.00 -17.00
C ALA A 215 0.33 -0.89 -17.86
N ILE A 216 0.41 -1.24 -19.16
CA ILE A 216 -0.74 -1.27 -20.05
C ILE A 216 -1.83 -2.22 -19.52
N TYR A 217 -1.45 -3.45 -19.15
CA TYR A 217 -2.39 -4.43 -18.61
C TYR A 217 -3.11 -3.91 -17.35
N GLU A 218 -2.38 -3.32 -16.41
CA GLU A 218 -2.99 -2.77 -15.19
C GLU A 218 -3.86 -1.54 -15.47
N LEU A 219 -3.43 -0.63 -16.35
CA LEU A 219 -4.23 0.53 -16.76
C LEU A 219 -5.54 0.11 -17.43
N GLU A 220 -5.52 -0.91 -18.29
CA GLU A 220 -6.71 -1.48 -18.93
C GLU A 220 -7.63 -2.16 -17.90
N ARG A 221 -7.08 -2.96 -16.97
CA ARG A 221 -7.84 -3.56 -15.86
C ARG A 221 -8.56 -2.49 -15.06
N MET A 222 -7.84 -1.45 -14.65
CA MET A 222 -8.43 -0.36 -13.89
C MET A 222 -9.53 0.35 -14.68
N LYS A 223 -9.29 0.65 -15.97
CA LYS A 223 -10.28 1.30 -16.85
C LYS A 223 -11.59 0.51 -16.90
N ALA A 224 -11.51 -0.81 -17.04
CA ALA A 224 -12.70 -1.67 -17.01
C ALA A 224 -13.45 -1.61 -15.67
N VAL A 225 -12.74 -1.49 -14.55
CA VAL A 225 -13.35 -1.33 -13.21
C VAL A 225 -14.09 0.01 -13.08
N ASP A 226 -13.50 1.10 -13.58
CA ASP A 226 -14.14 2.42 -13.58
C ASP A 226 -15.41 2.43 -14.43
N GLU A 227 -15.34 1.87 -15.65
CA GLU A 227 -16.48 1.76 -16.55
C GLU A 227 -17.60 0.91 -15.94
N ALA A 228 -17.26 -0.19 -15.25
CA ALA A 228 -18.24 -1.01 -14.55
C ALA A 228 -18.93 -0.27 -13.39
N LYS A 229 -18.20 0.60 -12.66
CA LYS A 229 -18.77 1.42 -11.59
C LYS A 229 -19.76 2.46 -12.13
N LEU A 230 -19.52 3.01 -13.33
CA LEU A 230 -20.42 3.98 -13.98
C LEU A 230 -21.75 3.36 -14.45
N ILE A 231 -21.79 2.06 -14.72
CA ILE A 231 -23.00 1.34 -15.15
C ILE A 231 -23.93 1.01 -13.96
N LEU A 232 -23.39 1.00 -12.74
CA LEU A 232 -24.10 0.64 -11.51
C LEU A 232 -24.69 1.85 -10.75
N ILE A 233 -24.56 3.06 -11.30
CA ILE A 233 -25.16 4.31 -10.82
C ILE A 233 -26.32 4.69 -11.74
#